data_AF-A0A9N8PPC9-F1
#
_entry.id   AF-A0A9N8PPC9-F1
#
_cell.length_a   1.000
_cell.length_b   1.000
_cell.length_c   1.000
_cell.angle_alpha   90.00
_cell.angle_beta   90.00
_cell.angle_gamma   90.00
#
_symmetry.space_group_name_H-M   'P 1'
#
loop_
_entity.id
_entity.type
_entity.pdbx_description
1 polymer ?
#
loop_
_entity_poly.entity_id
_entity_poly.type
_entity_poly.pdbx_seq_one_letter_code
_entity_poly.pdbx_strand_id
1 'polypeptide(L)'
;MLERPATPPPASPSKSRLVSPSKKKQRIPTPPHAPNFEEFWNVHAVNTWNDEYSPQKPLMSPKKNRKALQEDSDSPSSSPKKSQSPAKKTRAEMDAKKDFENRKHNLVEDFFAELDDKITENKIGDLAALTGGVKFVWSKTLNSTAGRANWKRETTKHRNLDGSITTTQKHHASIELAEKVIDDEERLLNVVAHEFCHLANFMVSGIKDQPHGHQFKVWGKKCSDAFGHRGVEVTTKHSYHIDYKYIWTCTNDMCSHEFKRHSKSIDPARHSCGVCRGKLAQTKPVPRKQAGPTSYAAFVKANFATLKQEMAGAPHKEVMAALGQKYRDQKAKGELSVATPPAGVEDMAKALEVVTLDSE
;
A
#
# COMPACT_ATOMS: atom_id res chain seq x y z
N MET A 1 -39.51 72.88 39.86
CA MET A 1 -38.91 71.58 40.23
C MET A 1 -39.93 70.50 39.93
N LEU A 2 -39.68 69.67 38.92
CA LEU A 2 -40.51 68.53 38.53
C LEU A 2 -39.53 67.39 38.24
N GLU A 3 -39.37 66.49 39.21
CA GLU A 3 -38.56 65.29 39.08
C GLU A 3 -39.32 64.20 38.34
N ARG A 4 -38.59 63.48 37.48
CA ARG A 4 -39.09 62.47 36.54
C ARG A 4 -39.11 61.10 37.24
N PRO A 5 -40.17 60.29 37.13
CA PRO A 5 -40.20 58.96 37.74
C PRO A 5 -39.22 58.01 37.06
N ALA A 6 -38.33 57.39 37.85
CA ALA A 6 -37.37 56.38 37.43
C ALA A 6 -37.98 54.97 37.59
N THR A 7 -38.23 54.30 36.47
CA THR A 7 -38.66 52.89 36.45
C THR A 7 -37.46 51.97 36.74
N PRO A 8 -37.54 51.00 37.67
CA PRO A 8 -36.44 50.08 37.93
C PRO A 8 -36.27 49.09 36.76
N PRO A 9 -35.03 48.64 36.45
CA PRO A 9 -34.80 47.68 35.37
C PRO A 9 -35.38 46.30 35.74
N PRO A 10 -35.83 45.51 34.75
CA PRO A 10 -36.37 44.18 34.99
C PRO A 10 -35.29 43.22 35.52
N ALA A 11 -35.67 42.38 36.49
CA ALA A 11 -34.81 41.34 37.04
C ALA A 11 -34.38 40.37 35.95
N SER A 12 -33.07 40.11 35.85
CA SER A 12 -32.51 39.11 34.94
C SER A 12 -33.05 37.71 35.28
N PRO A 13 -33.43 36.89 34.28
CA PRO A 13 -33.88 35.53 34.56
C PRO A 13 -32.73 34.72 35.19
N SER A 14 -33.02 34.06 36.31
CA SER A 14 -32.09 33.17 36.99
C SER A 14 -31.59 32.11 36.02
N LYS A 15 -30.28 32.11 35.73
CA LYS A 15 -29.63 31.13 34.86
C LYS A 15 -30.02 29.72 35.33
N SER A 16 -30.68 28.95 34.46
CA SER A 16 -30.91 27.52 34.71
C SER A 16 -29.54 26.87 34.90
N ARG A 17 -29.22 26.44 36.12
CA ARG A 17 -27.99 25.74 36.43
C ARG A 17 -28.10 24.33 35.85
N LEU A 18 -27.86 24.21 34.54
CA LEU A 18 -27.66 22.91 33.91
C LEU A 18 -26.47 22.26 34.60
N VAL A 19 -26.74 21.20 35.34
CA VAL A 19 -25.70 20.37 35.95
C VAL A 19 -25.04 19.60 34.81
N SER A 20 -23.91 20.12 34.32
CA SER A 20 -23.06 19.40 33.38
C SER A 20 -22.74 18.01 33.97
N PRO A 21 -22.76 16.93 33.17
CA PRO A 21 -22.39 15.61 33.65
C PRO A 21 -20.97 15.68 34.22
N SER A 22 -20.82 15.49 35.53
CA SER A 22 -19.52 15.44 36.17
C SER A 22 -18.82 14.15 35.76
N LYS A 23 -18.18 14.17 34.59
CA LYS A 23 -17.16 13.16 34.28
C LYS A 23 -15.98 13.48 35.19
N LYS A 24 -15.72 12.61 36.17
CA LYS A 24 -14.46 12.59 36.93
C LYS A 24 -13.32 12.72 35.90
N LYS A 25 -12.63 13.87 35.88
CA LYS A 25 -11.42 14.02 35.08
C LYS A 25 -10.40 13.08 35.71
N GLN A 26 -10.12 11.95 35.07
CA GLN A 26 -8.95 11.15 35.43
C GLN A 26 -7.73 12.05 35.18
N ARG A 27 -7.04 12.42 36.26
CA ARG A 27 -5.85 13.27 36.21
C ARG A 27 -4.73 12.42 35.63
N ILE A 28 -4.33 12.70 34.40
CA ILE A 28 -3.16 12.08 33.79
C ILE A 28 -1.94 12.57 34.59
N PRO A 29 -1.08 11.66 35.11
CA PRO A 29 0.16 12.05 35.77
C PRO A 29 1.06 12.83 34.81
N THR A 30 1.87 13.76 35.32
CA THR A 30 2.90 14.41 34.49
C THR A 30 3.94 13.36 34.10
N PRO A 31 4.37 13.26 32.82
CA PRO A 31 5.38 12.30 32.42
C PRO A 31 6.67 12.51 33.23
N PRO A 32 7.35 11.42 33.61
CA PRO A 32 8.48 11.46 34.55
C PRO A 32 9.72 12.15 33.99
N HIS A 33 9.83 12.31 32.67
CA HIS A 33 11.01 12.86 32.00
C HIS A 33 10.73 14.21 31.35
N ALA A 34 11.56 15.19 31.67
CA ALA A 34 11.53 16.51 31.04
C ALA A 34 12.13 16.44 29.61
N PRO A 35 11.85 17.43 28.73
CA PRO A 35 12.36 17.47 27.36
C PRO A 35 13.90 17.42 27.21
N ASN A 36 14.62 17.60 28.31
CA ASN A 36 16.09 17.62 28.37
C ASN A 36 16.70 16.23 28.65
N PHE A 37 15.89 15.16 28.77
CA PHE A 37 16.37 13.78 28.98
C PHE A 37 16.26 12.92 27.72
N GLU A 38 17.25 12.06 27.45
CA GLU A 38 17.31 11.20 26.26
C GLU A 38 16.13 10.20 26.20
N GLU A 39 15.65 9.74 27.36
CA GLU A 39 14.45 8.91 27.51
C GLU A 39 13.16 9.57 26.98
N PHE A 40 13.10 10.91 26.96
CA PHE A 40 11.95 11.65 26.43
C PHE A 40 11.81 11.51 24.90
N TRP A 41 12.92 11.30 24.19
CA TRP A 41 12.95 11.05 22.75
C TRP A 41 12.99 9.56 22.39
N ASN A 42 13.11 8.68 23.39
CA ASN A 42 13.02 7.25 23.19
C ASN A 42 11.55 6.86 22.93
N VAL A 43 11.27 6.54 21.67
CA VAL A 43 9.93 6.14 21.20
C VAL A 43 9.34 5.00 22.01
N HIS A 44 10.17 4.04 22.46
CA HIS A 44 9.67 2.92 23.24
C HIS A 44 9.25 3.35 24.65
N ALA A 45 10.04 4.20 25.32
CA ALA A 45 9.72 4.70 26.66
C ALA A 45 8.45 5.57 26.65
N VAL A 46 8.30 6.45 25.65
CA VAL A 46 7.12 7.31 25.49
C VAL A 46 5.86 6.50 25.19
N ASN A 47 5.97 5.47 24.34
CA ASN A 47 4.82 4.62 24.00
C ASN A 47 4.38 3.78 25.20
N THR A 48 5.31 3.15 25.92
CA THR A 48 4.98 2.38 27.13
C THR A 48 4.28 3.25 28.18
N TRP A 49 4.76 4.47 28.41
CA TRP A 49 4.13 5.40 29.35
C TRP A 49 2.73 5.86 28.89
N ASN A 50 2.55 6.13 27.60
CA ASN A 50 1.24 6.48 27.06
C ASN A 50 0.25 5.30 27.16
N ASP A 51 0.68 4.08 26.92
CA ASP A 51 -0.20 2.90 27.00
C ASP A 51 -0.67 2.64 28.43
N GLU A 52 0.18 2.93 29.42
CA GLU A 52 -0.12 2.71 30.84
C GLU A 52 -1.01 3.82 31.44
N TYR A 53 -0.81 5.08 31.05
CA TYR A 53 -1.46 6.23 31.70
C TYR A 53 -2.50 6.97 30.84
N SER A 54 -2.66 6.60 29.56
CA SER A 54 -3.66 7.24 28.69
C SER A 54 -5.09 6.77 29.03
N PRO A 55 -6.08 7.69 29.15
CA PRO A 55 -7.44 7.32 29.48
C PRO A 55 -8.05 6.37 28.44
N GLN A 56 -8.22 5.10 28.81
CA GLN A 56 -8.88 4.13 27.96
C GLN A 56 -10.37 4.48 27.85
N LYS A 57 -10.82 4.83 26.65
CA LYS A 57 -12.25 4.96 26.37
C LYS A 57 -12.82 3.55 26.26
N PRO A 58 -13.70 3.09 27.16
CA PRO A 58 -14.42 1.84 26.93
C PRO A 58 -15.24 2.03 25.65
N LEU A 59 -14.81 1.37 24.57
CA LEU A 59 -15.51 1.36 23.30
C LEU A 59 -16.76 0.48 23.45
N MET A 60 -17.81 1.05 24.03
CA MET A 60 -19.14 0.46 23.92
C MET A 60 -19.59 0.64 22.46
N SER A 61 -19.44 -0.40 21.66
CA SER A 61 -20.07 -0.47 20.34
C SER A 61 -21.57 -0.21 20.50
N PRO A 62 -22.23 0.61 19.66
CA PRO A 62 -23.68 0.70 19.62
C PRO A 62 -24.28 -0.64 19.13
N LYS A 63 -24.27 -1.66 20.00
CA LYS A 63 -25.07 -2.87 19.82
C LYS A 63 -26.51 -2.44 20.02
N LYS A 64 -27.16 -2.18 18.88
CA LYS A 64 -28.59 -2.27 18.60
C LYS A 64 -29.33 -2.95 19.77
N ASN A 65 -30.00 -2.15 20.58
CA ASN A 65 -30.86 -2.62 21.66
C ASN A 65 -32.07 -3.33 21.00
N ARG A 66 -31.97 -4.64 20.77
CA ARG A 66 -33.01 -5.48 20.15
C ARG A 66 -34.02 -6.02 21.18
N LYS A 67 -34.23 -5.32 22.29
CA LYS A 67 -35.25 -5.64 23.29
C LYS A 67 -35.96 -4.37 23.75
N ALA A 68 -36.76 -3.79 22.87
CA ALA A 68 -37.91 -2.97 23.20
C ALA A 68 -38.74 -2.82 21.92
N LEU A 69 -40.05 -3.07 22.04
CA LEU A 69 -41.10 -2.94 21.04
C LEU A 69 -41.30 -4.16 20.12
N GLN A 70 -42.11 -5.05 20.67
CA GLN A 70 -43.06 -5.87 19.94
C GLN A 70 -44.22 -4.96 19.47
N GLU A 71 -44.82 -5.34 18.33
CA GLU A 71 -46.11 -4.91 17.76
C GLU A 71 -46.10 -3.94 16.56
N ASP A 72 -46.65 -4.49 15.47
CA ASP A 72 -47.26 -3.92 14.26
C ASP A 72 -46.44 -3.12 13.24
N SER A 73 -46.10 -3.79 12.11
CA SER A 73 -46.52 -3.35 10.77
C SER A 73 -45.99 -4.33 9.70
N ASP A 74 -46.92 -4.96 9.00
CA ASP A 74 -46.70 -5.88 7.89
C ASP A 74 -46.37 -5.10 6.60
N SER A 75 -45.21 -5.37 5.98
CA SER A 75 -44.92 -5.09 4.55
C SER A 75 -43.54 -5.63 4.11
N PRO A 76 -43.40 -6.17 2.88
CA PRO A 76 -42.31 -7.07 2.51
C PRO A 76 -41.05 -6.31 2.07
N SER A 77 -39.91 -6.67 2.67
CA SER A 77 -38.59 -6.16 2.30
C SER A 77 -37.93 -7.10 1.29
N SER A 78 -37.99 -6.78 0.00
CA SER A 78 -37.04 -7.29 -0.99
C SER A 78 -36.10 -6.17 -1.42
N SER A 79 -34.85 -6.22 -0.98
CA SER A 79 -33.76 -5.50 -1.66
C SER A 79 -32.45 -6.29 -1.57
N PRO A 80 -31.65 -6.32 -2.65
CA PRO A 80 -30.59 -7.30 -2.84
C PRO A 80 -29.37 -6.99 -1.98
N LYS A 81 -28.71 -8.05 -1.50
CA LYS A 81 -27.46 -7.98 -0.72
C LYS A 81 -26.38 -7.23 -1.53
N LYS A 82 -25.81 -6.17 -0.94
CA LYS A 82 -24.64 -5.46 -1.46
C LYS A 82 -23.50 -6.46 -1.73
N SER A 83 -22.92 -6.38 -2.92
CA SER A 83 -21.72 -7.10 -3.32
C SER A 83 -20.58 -6.83 -2.33
N GLN A 84 -19.92 -7.92 -1.90
CA GLN A 84 -18.80 -7.87 -0.98
C GLN A 84 -17.63 -7.14 -1.64
N SER A 85 -17.23 -6.01 -1.07
CA SER A 85 -15.92 -5.42 -1.36
C SER A 85 -14.83 -6.42 -0.97
N PRO A 86 -13.67 -6.45 -1.66
CA PRO A 86 -12.57 -7.32 -1.27
C PRO A 86 -12.20 -7.07 0.19
N ALA A 87 -12.06 -8.15 0.97
CA ALA A 87 -11.76 -8.10 2.39
C ALA A 87 -10.54 -7.20 2.62
N LYS A 88 -10.65 -6.26 3.56
CA LYS A 88 -9.49 -5.47 3.99
C LYS A 88 -8.46 -6.46 4.55
N LYS A 89 -7.21 -6.36 4.08
CA LYS A 89 -6.09 -7.12 4.63
C LYS A 89 -6.07 -7.00 6.14
N THR A 90 -5.87 -8.11 6.84
CA THR A 90 -5.85 -8.12 8.29
C THR A 90 -4.60 -7.38 8.81
N ARG A 91 -4.64 -6.91 10.05
CA ARG A 91 -3.46 -6.28 10.67
C ARG A 91 -2.28 -7.25 10.73
N ALA A 92 -2.54 -8.51 11.07
CA ALA A 92 -1.56 -9.58 11.07
C ALA A 92 -0.89 -9.78 9.69
N GLU A 93 -1.65 -9.79 8.59
CA GLU A 93 -1.08 -9.87 7.24
C GLU A 93 -0.19 -8.68 6.88
N MET A 94 -0.53 -7.48 7.34
CA MET A 94 0.28 -6.28 7.11
C MET A 94 1.59 -6.32 7.90
N ASP A 95 1.52 -6.75 9.17
CA ASP A 95 2.68 -6.88 10.04
C ASP A 95 3.62 -7.98 9.51
N ALA A 96 3.09 -9.17 9.15
CA ALA A 96 3.87 -10.25 8.56
C ALA A 96 4.55 -9.83 7.24
N LYS A 97 3.87 -9.05 6.40
CA LYS A 97 4.50 -8.50 5.19
C LYS A 97 5.63 -7.55 5.55
N LYS A 98 5.45 -6.66 6.52
CA LYS A 98 6.49 -5.72 6.95
C LYS A 98 7.70 -6.47 7.51
N ASP A 99 7.48 -7.50 8.30
CA ASP A 99 8.54 -8.34 8.86
C ASP A 99 9.32 -9.07 7.76
N PHE A 100 8.62 -9.61 6.75
CA PHE A 100 9.25 -10.18 5.57
C PHE A 100 10.11 -9.14 4.81
N GLU A 101 9.58 -7.95 4.54
CA GLU A 101 10.31 -6.89 3.83
C GLU A 101 11.58 -6.46 4.57
N ASN A 102 11.56 -6.47 5.90
CA ASN A 102 12.74 -6.13 6.72
C ASN A 102 13.81 -7.22 6.68
N ARG A 103 13.43 -8.50 6.67
CA ARG A 103 14.39 -9.62 6.76
C ARG A 103 14.79 -10.22 5.41
N LYS A 104 14.08 -9.91 4.32
CA LYS A 104 14.28 -10.55 3.00
C LYS A 104 15.71 -10.44 2.47
N HIS A 105 16.43 -9.36 2.79
CA HIS A 105 17.80 -9.16 2.34
C HIS A 105 18.74 -10.18 3.00
N ASN A 106 18.73 -10.27 4.33
CA ASN A 106 19.53 -11.24 5.07
C ASN A 106 19.11 -12.67 4.71
N LEU A 107 17.80 -12.91 4.59
CA LEU A 107 17.28 -14.22 4.21
C LEU A 107 17.85 -14.73 2.88
N VAL A 108 18.05 -13.85 1.90
CA VAL A 108 18.68 -14.22 0.62
C VAL A 108 20.15 -14.59 0.82
N GLU A 109 20.90 -13.77 1.55
CA GLU A 109 22.32 -13.99 1.78
C GLU A 109 22.57 -15.29 2.56
N ASP A 110 21.84 -15.47 3.67
CA ASP A 110 21.91 -16.65 4.53
C ASP A 110 21.54 -17.91 3.74
N PHE A 111 20.41 -17.88 3.04
CA PHE A 111 19.95 -19.04 2.29
C PHE A 111 20.85 -19.38 1.09
N PHE A 112 21.42 -18.37 0.43
CA PHE A 112 22.38 -18.60 -0.65
C PHE A 112 23.67 -19.23 -0.10
N ALA A 113 24.17 -18.77 1.05
CA ALA A 113 25.33 -19.37 1.69
C ALA A 113 25.05 -20.83 2.08
N GLU A 114 23.87 -21.13 2.63
CA GLU A 114 23.45 -22.51 2.92
C GLU A 114 23.40 -23.39 1.65
N LEU A 115 22.89 -22.85 0.54
CA LEU A 115 22.85 -23.55 -0.74
C LEU A 115 24.26 -23.85 -1.25
N ASP A 116 25.15 -22.86 -1.24
CA ASP A 116 26.51 -23.02 -1.74
C ASP A 116 27.30 -24.02 -0.90
N ASP A 117 27.17 -23.96 0.42
CA ASP A 117 27.79 -24.93 1.33
C ASP A 117 27.29 -26.36 1.06
N LYS A 118 25.97 -26.57 1.10
CA LYS A 118 25.40 -27.93 1.00
C LYS A 118 25.44 -28.54 -0.39
N ILE A 119 25.34 -27.72 -1.44
CA ILE A 119 25.15 -28.22 -2.82
C ILE A 119 26.45 -28.18 -3.62
N THR A 120 27.30 -27.19 -3.37
CA THR A 120 28.52 -26.94 -4.15
C THR A 120 29.78 -26.87 -3.31
N GLU A 121 29.72 -27.18 -2.01
CA GLU A 121 30.87 -27.18 -1.09
C GLU A 121 31.62 -25.83 -1.11
N ASN A 122 30.86 -24.72 -1.08
CA ASN A 122 31.35 -23.33 -1.14
C ASN A 122 32.07 -22.92 -2.44
N LYS A 123 32.03 -23.75 -3.48
CA LYS A 123 32.75 -23.51 -4.73
C LYS A 123 32.28 -22.25 -5.47
N ILE A 124 31.01 -21.85 -5.37
CA ILE A 124 30.54 -20.63 -6.04
C ILE A 124 31.13 -19.40 -5.34
N GLY A 125 31.09 -19.38 -4.01
CA GLY A 125 31.69 -18.37 -3.15
C GLY A 125 33.18 -18.24 -3.41
N ASP A 126 33.91 -19.35 -3.44
CA ASP A 126 35.35 -19.37 -3.73
C ASP A 126 35.69 -18.77 -5.10
N LEU A 127 34.94 -19.16 -6.14
CA LEU A 127 35.14 -18.64 -7.49
C LEU A 127 34.83 -17.13 -7.58
N ALA A 128 33.83 -16.65 -6.84
CA ALA A 128 33.41 -15.25 -6.83
C ALA A 128 34.19 -14.38 -5.83
N ALA A 129 34.98 -14.97 -4.92
CA ALA A 129 35.66 -14.28 -3.81
C ALA A 129 36.49 -13.08 -4.27
N LEU A 130 37.25 -13.24 -5.36
CA LEU A 130 38.08 -12.16 -5.93
C LEU A 130 37.28 -10.97 -6.49
N THR A 131 35.95 -11.11 -6.65
CA THR A 131 35.07 -10.05 -7.15
C THR A 131 34.11 -9.51 -6.08
N GLY A 132 34.30 -9.93 -4.83
CA GLY A 132 33.45 -9.55 -3.70
C GLY A 132 32.22 -10.43 -3.51
N GLY A 133 32.27 -11.69 -3.99
CA GLY A 133 31.18 -12.65 -3.85
C GLY A 133 30.02 -12.44 -4.83
N VAL A 134 28.95 -13.18 -4.62
CA VAL A 134 27.71 -13.07 -5.42
C VAL A 134 26.91 -11.87 -4.94
N LYS A 135 26.52 -10.99 -5.86
CA LYS A 135 25.77 -9.76 -5.53
C LYS A 135 24.27 -9.96 -5.68
N PHE A 136 23.48 -9.56 -4.68
CA PHE A 136 22.01 -9.59 -4.75
C PHE A 136 21.45 -8.21 -5.07
N VAL A 137 20.72 -8.09 -6.18
CA VAL A 137 20.20 -6.80 -6.67
C VAL A 137 18.68 -6.84 -6.72
N TRP A 138 18.02 -6.04 -5.88
CA TRP A 138 16.56 -5.93 -5.90
C TRP A 138 16.08 -4.94 -6.96
N SER A 139 15.17 -5.39 -7.82
CA SER A 139 14.72 -4.68 -9.01
C SER A 139 13.23 -4.38 -8.97
N LYS A 140 12.89 -3.10 -9.21
CA LYS A 140 11.50 -2.59 -9.31
C LYS A 140 10.92 -2.73 -10.72
N THR A 141 11.78 -2.99 -11.70
CA THR A 141 11.48 -3.04 -13.14
C THR A 141 11.40 -4.48 -13.65
N LEU A 142 12.01 -5.44 -12.96
CA LEU A 142 11.85 -6.86 -13.22
C LEU A 142 10.44 -7.31 -12.84
N ASN A 143 9.57 -7.47 -13.84
CA ASN A 143 8.14 -7.77 -13.64
C ASN A 143 7.66 -9.00 -14.45
N SER A 144 8.49 -9.55 -15.33
CA SER A 144 8.16 -10.75 -16.13
C SER A 144 8.72 -12.04 -15.55
N THR A 145 9.83 -11.95 -14.80
CA THR A 145 10.45 -13.06 -14.05
C THR A 145 10.64 -12.63 -12.60
N ALA A 146 10.80 -13.59 -11.69
CA ALA A 146 11.01 -13.31 -10.27
C ALA A 146 12.49 -13.16 -9.94
N GLY A 147 13.36 -13.82 -10.70
CA GLY A 147 14.80 -13.73 -10.57
C GLY A 147 15.49 -13.71 -11.95
N ARG A 148 16.77 -13.33 -11.94
CA ARG A 148 17.74 -13.54 -13.03
C ARG A 148 19.16 -13.66 -12.48
N ALA A 149 19.81 -14.79 -12.75
CA ALA A 149 21.24 -14.95 -12.56
C ALA A 149 22.04 -14.34 -13.72
N ASN A 150 23.02 -13.50 -13.38
CA ASN A 150 23.98 -12.92 -14.32
C ASN A 150 25.38 -13.38 -13.93
N TRP A 151 26.15 -13.82 -14.92
CA TRP A 151 27.52 -14.25 -14.70
C TRP A 151 28.44 -13.85 -15.85
N LYS A 152 29.64 -13.40 -15.50
CA LYS A 152 30.72 -13.08 -16.44
C LYS A 152 32.05 -13.60 -15.90
N ARG A 153 32.82 -14.28 -16.74
CA ARG A 153 34.20 -14.68 -16.45
C ARG A 153 35.16 -13.73 -17.14
N GLU A 154 36.07 -13.15 -16.37
CA GLU A 154 37.20 -12.36 -16.87
C GLU A 154 38.48 -13.18 -16.69
N THR A 155 39.25 -13.34 -17.77
CA THR A 155 40.52 -14.09 -17.75
C THR A 155 41.65 -13.13 -18.08
N THR A 156 42.53 -12.88 -17.11
CA THR A 156 43.73 -12.06 -17.30
C THR A 156 44.94 -12.98 -17.39
N LYS A 157 45.74 -12.82 -18.44
CA LYS A 157 47.03 -13.51 -18.58
C LYS A 157 48.13 -12.52 -18.26
N HIS A 158 48.92 -12.83 -17.25
CA HIS A 158 50.10 -12.05 -16.87
C HIS A 158 51.35 -12.82 -17.28
N ARG A 159 52.22 -12.21 -18.08
CA ARG A 159 53.51 -12.78 -18.41
C ARG A 159 54.53 -12.32 -17.36
N ASN A 160 55.06 -13.27 -16.61
CA ASN A 160 56.04 -13.01 -15.58
C ASN A 160 57.43 -12.80 -16.19
N LEU A 161 58.33 -12.23 -15.40
CA LEU A 161 59.70 -11.90 -15.79
C LEU A 161 60.54 -13.14 -16.17
N ASP A 162 60.19 -14.31 -15.64
CA ASP A 162 60.79 -15.61 -15.94
C ASP A 162 60.27 -16.24 -17.26
N GLY A 163 59.36 -15.56 -17.95
CA GLY A 163 58.73 -16.05 -19.17
C GLY A 163 57.50 -16.95 -18.95
N SER A 164 57.16 -17.29 -17.71
CA SER A 164 55.95 -18.03 -17.37
C SER A 164 54.69 -17.16 -17.55
N ILE A 165 53.55 -17.78 -17.84
CA ILE A 165 52.26 -17.10 -18.00
C ILE A 165 51.33 -17.50 -16.86
N THR A 166 51.09 -16.60 -15.92
CA THR A 166 50.06 -16.78 -14.89
C THR A 166 48.71 -16.39 -15.46
N THR A 167 47.75 -17.31 -15.44
CA THR A 167 46.37 -17.02 -15.85
C THR A 167 45.49 -16.88 -14.61
N THR A 168 44.93 -15.70 -14.39
CA THR A 168 43.99 -15.42 -13.30
C THR A 168 42.58 -15.33 -13.86
N GLN A 169 41.64 -16.06 -13.25
CA GLN A 169 40.22 -16.00 -13.61
C GLN A 169 39.43 -15.31 -12.49
N LYS A 170 38.61 -14.32 -12.85
CA LYS A 170 37.69 -13.62 -11.96
C LYS A 170 36.26 -13.91 -12.41
N HIS A 171 35.41 -14.32 -11.47
CA HIS A 171 34.01 -14.63 -11.75
C HIS A 171 33.11 -13.56 -11.15
N HIS A 172 32.54 -12.70 -11.99
CA HIS A 172 31.54 -11.74 -11.56
C HIS A 172 30.16 -12.40 -11.62
N ALA A 173 29.50 -12.55 -10.47
CA ALA A 173 28.19 -13.14 -10.37
C ALA A 173 27.21 -12.20 -9.65
N SER A 174 25.97 -12.14 -10.14
CA SER A 174 24.89 -11.45 -9.46
C SER A 174 23.55 -12.14 -9.69
N ILE A 175 22.66 -12.00 -8.72
CA ILE A 175 21.26 -12.44 -8.80
C ILE A 175 20.38 -11.20 -8.69
N GLU A 176 19.66 -10.89 -9.75
CA GLU A 176 18.63 -9.86 -9.77
C GLU A 176 17.31 -10.47 -9.27
N LEU A 177 16.65 -9.84 -8.30
CA LEU A 177 15.41 -10.30 -7.66
C LEU A 177 14.29 -9.27 -7.86
N ALA A 178 13.10 -9.72 -8.25
CA ALA A 178 11.96 -8.86 -8.54
C ALA A 178 11.19 -8.50 -7.27
N GLU A 179 11.31 -7.25 -6.84
CA GLU A 179 10.71 -6.73 -5.60
C GLU A 179 9.17 -6.84 -5.57
N LYS A 180 8.52 -6.73 -6.74
CA LYS A 180 7.04 -6.78 -6.85
C LYS A 180 6.48 -8.17 -7.04
N VAL A 181 7.34 -9.14 -7.37
CA VAL A 181 6.93 -10.51 -7.68
C VAL A 181 7.19 -11.42 -6.49
N ILE A 182 8.22 -11.11 -5.69
CA ILE A 182 8.56 -11.84 -4.47
C ILE A 182 7.95 -11.15 -3.26
N ASP A 183 6.82 -11.68 -2.78
CA ASP A 183 6.01 -11.11 -1.72
C ASP A 183 5.91 -11.98 -0.45
N ASP A 184 6.52 -13.17 -0.47
CA ASP A 184 6.58 -14.12 0.63
C ASP A 184 7.93 -14.88 0.68
N GLU A 185 8.21 -15.53 1.81
CA GLU A 185 9.47 -16.23 2.07
C GLU A 185 9.64 -17.49 1.22
N GLU A 186 8.61 -18.34 1.13
CA GLU A 186 8.68 -19.60 0.38
C GLU A 186 9.05 -19.32 -1.09
N ARG A 187 8.42 -18.30 -1.68
CA ARG A 187 8.73 -17.81 -3.01
C ARG A 187 10.16 -17.30 -3.11
N LEU A 188 10.65 -16.55 -2.12
CA LEU A 188 12.03 -16.08 -2.12
C LEU A 188 13.02 -17.24 -2.17
N LEU A 189 12.81 -18.27 -1.33
CA LEU A 189 13.67 -19.45 -1.29
C LEU A 189 13.66 -20.19 -2.63
N ASN A 190 12.48 -20.41 -3.23
CA ASN A 190 12.37 -21.06 -4.52
C ASN A 190 13.08 -20.28 -5.64
N VAL A 191 12.92 -18.96 -5.69
CA VAL A 191 13.58 -18.11 -6.68
C VAL A 191 15.09 -18.13 -6.48
N VAL A 192 15.58 -17.96 -5.26
CA VAL A 192 17.03 -17.99 -4.97
C VAL A 192 17.62 -19.35 -5.33
N ALA A 193 16.96 -20.47 -4.99
CA ALA A 193 17.42 -21.80 -5.34
C ALA A 193 17.47 -22.03 -6.87
N HIS A 194 16.49 -21.51 -7.60
CA HIS A 194 16.48 -21.55 -9.07
C HIS A 194 17.65 -20.75 -9.67
N GLU A 195 17.83 -19.50 -9.23
CA GLU A 195 18.93 -18.65 -9.71
C GLU A 195 20.31 -19.19 -9.29
N PHE A 196 20.40 -19.83 -8.12
CA PHE A 196 21.58 -20.56 -7.68
C PHE A 196 21.92 -21.71 -8.65
N CYS A 197 20.92 -22.48 -9.09
CA CYS A 197 21.14 -23.56 -10.06
C CYS A 197 21.69 -23.05 -11.39
N HIS A 198 21.29 -21.84 -11.82
CA HIS A 198 21.89 -21.19 -12.98
C HIS A 198 23.38 -20.88 -12.73
N LEU A 199 23.73 -20.27 -11.60
CA LEU A 199 25.14 -20.00 -11.26
C LEU A 199 25.95 -21.29 -11.14
N ALA A 200 25.45 -22.34 -10.49
CA ALA A 200 26.11 -23.63 -10.39
C ALA A 200 26.37 -24.25 -11.78
N ASN A 201 25.39 -24.16 -12.69
CA ASN A 201 25.56 -24.64 -14.05
C ASN A 201 26.68 -23.88 -14.79
N PHE A 202 26.72 -22.56 -14.67
CA PHE A 202 27.72 -21.72 -15.35
C PHE A 202 29.12 -21.81 -14.74
N MET A 203 29.21 -21.75 -13.42
CA MET A 203 30.46 -21.59 -12.66
C MET A 203 31.09 -22.93 -12.31
N VAL A 204 30.29 -23.91 -11.88
CA VAL A 204 30.77 -25.22 -11.43
C VAL A 204 30.80 -26.21 -12.57
N SER A 205 29.72 -26.31 -13.36
CA SER A 205 29.63 -27.27 -14.47
C SER A 205 30.24 -26.75 -15.77
N GLY A 206 30.43 -25.44 -15.90
CA GLY A 206 30.99 -24.81 -17.09
C GLY A 206 30.08 -24.81 -18.32
N ILE A 207 28.79 -25.16 -18.16
CA ILE A 207 27.80 -25.22 -19.25
C ILE A 207 27.09 -23.88 -19.36
N LYS A 208 27.10 -23.26 -20.54
CA LYS A 208 26.62 -21.87 -20.75
C LYS A 208 25.50 -21.74 -21.77
N ASP A 209 25.42 -22.70 -22.68
CA ASP A 209 24.50 -22.76 -23.81
C ASP A 209 23.15 -23.42 -23.46
N GLN A 210 23.10 -24.18 -22.36
CA GLN A 210 21.91 -24.91 -21.93
C GLN A 210 21.49 -24.51 -20.51
N PRO A 211 20.84 -23.34 -20.34
CA PRO A 211 20.53 -22.77 -19.02
C PRO A 211 19.60 -23.64 -18.17
N HIS A 212 18.67 -24.38 -18.80
CA HIS A 212 17.75 -25.34 -18.14
C HIS A 212 17.93 -26.78 -18.66
N GLY A 213 19.14 -27.11 -19.11
CA GLY A 213 19.51 -28.43 -19.64
C GLY A 213 19.60 -29.53 -18.56
N HIS A 214 20.23 -30.65 -18.89
CA HIS A 214 20.39 -31.78 -17.97
C HIS A 214 21.08 -31.38 -16.66
N GLN A 215 22.20 -30.65 -16.73
CA GLN A 215 22.94 -30.25 -15.53
C GLN A 215 22.13 -29.31 -14.62
N PHE A 216 21.35 -28.38 -15.19
CA PHE A 216 20.45 -27.56 -14.39
C PHE A 216 19.47 -28.42 -13.59
N LYS A 217 18.86 -29.44 -14.21
CA LYS A 217 17.94 -30.35 -13.52
C LYS A 217 18.62 -31.16 -12.42
N VAL A 218 19.89 -31.54 -12.61
CA VAL A 218 20.69 -32.20 -11.56
C VAL A 218 20.88 -31.27 -10.37
N TRP A 219 21.29 -30.01 -10.60
CA TRP A 219 21.41 -29.02 -9.53
C TRP A 219 20.06 -28.73 -8.85
N GLY A 220 19.00 -28.57 -9.62
CA GLY A 220 17.66 -28.34 -9.12
C GLY A 220 17.16 -29.50 -8.25
N LYS A 221 17.44 -30.74 -8.66
CA LYS A 221 17.14 -31.93 -7.85
C LYS A 221 17.91 -31.93 -6.54
N LYS A 222 19.22 -31.65 -6.55
CA LYS A 222 20.02 -31.55 -5.32
C LYS A 222 19.45 -30.50 -4.36
N CYS A 223 19.10 -29.31 -4.88
CA CYS A 223 18.50 -28.25 -4.06
C CYS A 223 17.15 -28.68 -3.47
N SER A 224 16.28 -29.28 -4.28
CA SER A 224 14.95 -29.72 -3.85
C SER A 224 15.04 -30.87 -2.84
N ASP A 225 15.97 -31.81 -3.02
CA ASP A 225 16.19 -32.91 -2.08
C ASP A 225 16.72 -32.39 -0.73
N ALA A 226 17.64 -31.42 -0.74
CA ALA A 226 18.25 -30.88 0.49
C ALA A 226 17.34 -29.88 1.25
N PHE A 227 16.53 -29.09 0.53
CA PHE A 227 15.75 -27.99 1.10
C PHE A 227 14.24 -28.13 0.92
N GLY A 228 13.76 -29.28 0.43
CA GLY A 228 12.33 -29.54 0.26
C GLY A 228 11.51 -29.40 1.55
N HIS A 229 12.11 -29.64 2.71
CA HIS A 229 11.49 -29.41 4.02
C HIS A 229 11.14 -27.93 4.29
N ARG A 230 11.73 -26.98 3.54
CA ARG A 230 11.43 -25.54 3.58
C ARG A 230 10.52 -25.09 2.42
N GLY A 231 9.93 -26.03 1.68
CA GLY A 231 9.08 -25.74 0.52
C GLY A 231 9.86 -25.42 -0.77
N VAL A 232 11.14 -25.78 -0.85
CA VAL A 232 11.97 -25.55 -2.05
C VAL A 232 11.74 -26.67 -3.08
N GLU A 233 11.24 -26.30 -4.26
CA GLU A 233 11.10 -27.15 -5.42
C GLU A 233 11.59 -26.41 -6.67
N VAL A 234 12.79 -26.76 -7.14
CA VAL A 234 13.37 -26.13 -8.33
C VAL A 234 12.82 -26.79 -9.59
N THR A 235 12.08 -26.01 -10.38
CA THR A 235 11.55 -26.43 -11.68
C THR A 235 12.23 -25.66 -12.82
N THR A 236 12.09 -26.11 -14.06
CA THR A 236 12.68 -25.41 -15.21
C THR A 236 11.87 -24.20 -15.69
N LYS A 237 10.64 -24.05 -15.19
CA LYS A 237 9.74 -22.95 -15.54
C LYS A 237 9.46 -22.13 -14.29
N HIS A 238 9.40 -20.81 -14.45
CA HIS A 238 8.94 -19.92 -13.40
C HIS A 238 7.42 -20.01 -13.23
N SER A 239 6.90 -21.12 -12.70
CA SER A 239 5.47 -21.34 -12.48
C SER A 239 5.07 -20.87 -11.07
N TYR A 240 4.89 -19.57 -10.89
CA TYR A 240 4.28 -19.01 -9.68
C TYR A 240 3.13 -18.08 -10.01
N HIS A 241 2.18 -17.95 -9.09
CA HIS A 241 1.08 -17.01 -9.22
C HIS A 241 1.60 -15.58 -8.97
N ILE A 242 1.61 -14.73 -10.00
CA ILE A 242 1.99 -13.32 -9.86
C ILE A 242 0.74 -12.53 -9.45
N ASP A 243 0.76 -11.93 -8.25
CA ASP A 243 -0.32 -11.04 -7.84
C ASP A 243 -0.19 -9.67 -8.53
N TYR A 244 -0.98 -9.47 -9.59
CA TYR A 244 -1.03 -8.19 -10.28
C TYR A 244 -1.92 -7.19 -9.56
N LYS A 245 -1.35 -6.01 -9.27
CA LYS A 245 -2.07 -4.91 -8.64
C LYS A 245 -3.24 -4.40 -9.48
N TYR A 246 -3.08 -4.39 -10.81
CA TYR A 246 -4.09 -3.92 -11.75
C TYR A 246 -4.41 -4.99 -12.79
N ILE A 247 -5.70 -5.29 -12.95
CA ILE A 247 -6.20 -6.16 -14.01
C ILE A 247 -7.26 -5.39 -14.78
N TRP A 248 -7.16 -5.45 -16.11
CA TRP A 248 -8.09 -4.85 -17.04
C TRP A 248 -8.65 -5.94 -17.93
N THR A 249 -9.97 -6.02 -18.04
CA THR A 249 -10.64 -7.04 -18.85
C THR A 249 -11.34 -6.38 -20.03
N CYS A 250 -11.25 -7.01 -21.20
CA CYS A 250 -12.03 -6.56 -22.34
C CYS A 250 -13.52 -6.66 -22.05
N THR A 251 -14.25 -5.60 -22.36
CA THR A 251 -15.71 -5.51 -22.16
C THR A 251 -16.54 -6.25 -23.22
N ASN A 252 -15.89 -6.75 -24.28
CA ASN A 252 -16.57 -7.59 -25.26
C ASN A 252 -16.64 -9.03 -24.70
N ASP A 253 -17.86 -9.50 -24.46
CA ASP A 253 -18.14 -10.82 -23.86
C ASP A 253 -17.52 -11.98 -24.66
N MET A 254 -17.46 -11.84 -25.99
CA MET A 254 -16.84 -12.83 -26.87
C MET A 254 -15.31 -12.83 -26.83
N CYS A 255 -14.68 -11.81 -26.24
CA CYS A 255 -13.23 -11.69 -26.13
C CYS A 255 -12.73 -11.96 -24.71
N SER A 256 -13.26 -11.23 -23.72
CA SER A 256 -12.96 -11.38 -22.29
C SER A 256 -11.45 -11.43 -21.93
N HIS A 257 -10.57 -10.93 -22.80
CA HIS A 257 -9.12 -11.01 -22.59
C HIS A 257 -8.67 -10.13 -21.43
N GLU A 258 -7.79 -10.66 -20.58
CA GLU A 258 -7.27 -9.98 -19.39
C GLU A 258 -5.86 -9.41 -19.61
N PHE A 259 -5.70 -8.13 -19.30
CA PHE A 259 -4.44 -7.41 -19.31
C PHE A 259 -4.00 -7.15 -17.87
N LYS A 260 -2.96 -7.87 -17.43
CA LYS A 260 -2.44 -7.83 -16.06
C LYS A 260 -1.21 -6.90 -15.97
N ARG A 261 -1.19 -6.00 -14.98
CA ARG A 261 -0.17 -4.94 -14.81
C ARG A 261 0.12 -4.67 -13.32
N HIS A 262 1.37 -4.33 -12.99
CA HIS A 262 1.74 -3.88 -11.64
C HIS A 262 1.54 -2.35 -11.42
N SER A 263 1.39 -1.58 -12.49
CA SER A 263 1.08 -0.14 -12.47
C SER A 263 -0.26 0.16 -13.14
N LYS A 264 -0.85 1.32 -12.85
CA LYS A 264 -2.09 1.79 -13.49
C LYS A 264 -1.78 2.44 -14.84
N SER A 265 -1.17 1.68 -15.75
CA SER A 265 -0.66 2.20 -17.03
C SER A 265 -1.66 2.13 -18.19
N ILE A 266 -2.77 1.41 -18.03
CA ILE A 266 -3.81 1.33 -19.05
C ILE A 266 -4.80 2.46 -18.81
N ASP A 267 -4.95 3.34 -19.80
CA ASP A 267 -5.99 4.35 -19.87
C ASP A 267 -7.06 3.90 -20.87
N PRO A 268 -8.27 3.50 -20.43
CA PRO A 268 -9.36 3.10 -21.32
C PRO A 268 -9.79 4.13 -22.35
N ALA A 269 -9.49 5.42 -22.13
CA ALA A 269 -9.78 6.47 -23.10
C ALA A 269 -8.83 6.43 -24.30
N ARG A 270 -7.61 5.91 -24.10
CA ARG A 270 -6.55 5.86 -25.13
C ARG A 270 -6.25 4.46 -25.62
N HIS A 271 -6.44 3.45 -24.79
CA HIS A 271 -6.05 2.07 -25.05
C HIS A 271 -7.28 1.18 -25.21
N SER A 272 -7.23 0.31 -26.22
CA SER A 272 -8.25 -0.70 -26.52
C SER A 272 -7.66 -2.10 -26.51
N CYS A 273 -8.52 -3.12 -26.54
CA CYS A 273 -8.10 -4.51 -26.59
C CYS A 273 -7.30 -4.79 -27.88
N GLY A 274 -6.10 -5.34 -27.75
CA GLY A 274 -5.28 -5.72 -28.91
C GLY A 274 -5.87 -6.84 -29.77
N VAL A 275 -6.84 -7.63 -29.26
CA VAL A 275 -7.45 -8.75 -29.97
C VAL A 275 -8.68 -8.32 -30.77
N CYS A 276 -9.62 -7.64 -30.14
CA CYS A 276 -10.91 -7.29 -30.75
C CYS A 276 -11.18 -5.77 -30.87
N ARG A 277 -10.21 -4.93 -30.47
CA ARG A 277 -10.32 -3.45 -30.41
C ARG A 277 -11.43 -2.94 -29.48
N GLY A 278 -12.06 -3.79 -28.68
CA GLY A 278 -13.07 -3.42 -27.68
C GLY A 278 -12.51 -2.59 -26.52
N LYS A 279 -13.41 -1.95 -25.76
CA LYS A 279 -13.04 -1.15 -24.59
C LYS A 279 -12.53 -2.03 -23.45
N LEU A 280 -11.65 -1.48 -22.62
CA LEU A 280 -11.09 -2.15 -21.45
C LEU A 280 -11.70 -1.59 -20.16
N ALA A 281 -12.07 -2.47 -19.23
CA ALA A 281 -12.56 -2.09 -17.91
C ALA A 281 -11.61 -2.62 -16.82
N GLN A 282 -11.29 -1.79 -15.82
CA GLN A 282 -10.47 -2.23 -14.71
C GLN A 282 -11.28 -3.17 -13.82
N THR A 283 -10.84 -4.43 -13.70
CA THR A 283 -11.46 -5.45 -12.85
C THR A 283 -10.76 -5.57 -11.50
N LYS A 284 -9.45 -5.27 -11.42
CA LYS A 284 -8.69 -5.21 -10.17
C LYS A 284 -7.86 -3.93 -10.04
N PRO A 285 -7.83 -3.27 -8.86
CA PRO A 285 -8.92 -3.28 -7.89
C PRO A 285 -10.21 -2.81 -8.58
N VAL A 286 -11.37 -3.32 -8.16
CA VAL A 286 -12.66 -2.84 -8.66
C VAL A 286 -12.73 -1.32 -8.44
N PRO A 287 -12.89 -0.51 -9.50
CA PRO A 287 -13.01 0.92 -9.37
C PRO A 287 -14.11 1.23 -8.37
N ARG A 288 -13.74 1.97 -7.32
CA ARG A 288 -14.73 2.47 -6.39
C ARG A 288 -15.66 3.35 -7.23
N LYS A 289 -16.96 3.01 -7.31
CA LYS A 289 -17.96 3.94 -7.86
C LYS A 289 -17.67 5.28 -7.20
N GLN A 290 -17.37 6.30 -8.00
CA GLN A 290 -17.21 7.64 -7.47
C GLN A 290 -18.55 7.94 -6.79
N ALA A 291 -18.57 7.88 -5.46
CA ALA A 291 -19.69 8.44 -4.73
C ALA A 291 -19.72 9.90 -5.19
N GLY A 292 -20.86 10.32 -5.74
CA GLY A 292 -21.05 11.71 -6.12
C GLY A 292 -20.62 12.63 -4.98
N PRO A 293 -20.29 13.90 -5.27
CA PRO A 293 -19.89 14.84 -4.24
C PRO A 293 -20.86 14.75 -3.07
N THR A 294 -20.32 14.64 -1.84
CA THR A 294 -21.16 14.64 -0.63
C THR A 294 -22.03 15.89 -0.66
N SER A 295 -23.20 15.86 -0.02
CA SER A 295 -24.11 17.02 0.02
C SER A 295 -23.38 18.31 0.45
N TYR A 296 -22.40 18.20 1.35
CA TYR A 296 -21.53 19.31 1.74
C TYR A 296 -20.56 19.73 0.63
N ALA A 297 -19.90 18.80 -0.06
CA ALA A 297 -18.99 19.12 -1.16
C ALA A 297 -19.74 19.78 -2.34
N ALA A 298 -20.96 19.32 -2.65
CA ALA A 298 -21.83 19.96 -3.63
C ALA A 298 -22.23 21.37 -3.18
N PHE A 299 -22.60 21.54 -1.91
CA PHE A 299 -22.92 22.84 -1.33
C PHE A 299 -21.74 23.81 -1.38
N VAL A 300 -20.54 23.36 -1.01
CA VAL A 300 -19.32 24.17 -1.09
C VAL A 300 -19.07 24.60 -2.53
N LYS A 301 -19.16 23.70 -3.50
CA LYS A 301 -18.98 24.05 -4.92
C LYS A 301 -19.98 25.11 -5.39
N ALA A 302 -21.25 24.99 -4.99
CA ALA A 302 -22.29 25.93 -5.38
C ALA A 302 -22.16 27.32 -4.73
N ASN A 303 -21.69 27.39 -3.48
CA ASN A 303 -21.73 28.61 -2.68
C ASN A 303 -20.36 29.30 -2.53
N PHE A 304 -19.25 28.61 -2.81
CA PHE A 304 -17.90 29.13 -2.53
C PHE A 304 -17.56 30.40 -3.31
N ALA A 305 -17.90 30.46 -4.60
CA ALA A 305 -17.60 31.63 -5.43
C ALA A 305 -18.31 32.89 -4.91
N THR A 306 -19.61 32.77 -4.61
CA THR A 306 -20.42 33.86 -4.04
C THR A 306 -19.89 34.30 -2.68
N LEU A 307 -19.58 33.35 -1.79
CA LEU A 307 -19.08 33.69 -0.45
C LEU A 307 -17.68 34.30 -0.47
N LYS A 308 -16.83 33.89 -1.41
CA LYS A 308 -15.50 34.48 -1.61
C LYS A 308 -15.58 35.91 -2.15
N GLN A 309 -16.59 36.22 -2.97
CA GLN A 309 -16.86 37.58 -3.44
C GLN A 309 -17.48 38.45 -2.34
N GLU A 310 -18.43 37.93 -1.56
CA GLU A 310 -19.01 38.62 -0.40
C GLU A 310 -17.95 38.92 0.68
N MET A 311 -17.02 37.98 0.89
CA MET A 311 -15.91 38.11 1.83
C MET A 311 -14.60 38.43 1.09
N ALA A 312 -14.65 39.37 0.15
CA ALA A 312 -13.46 39.80 -0.59
C ALA A 312 -12.40 40.34 0.38
N GLY A 313 -11.21 39.73 0.36
CA GLY A 313 -10.10 40.06 1.26
C GLY A 313 -9.97 39.16 2.49
N ALA A 314 -10.96 38.32 2.79
CA ALA A 314 -10.85 37.36 3.90
C ALA A 314 -9.93 36.17 3.53
N PRO A 315 -9.13 35.66 4.49
CA PRO A 315 -8.32 34.47 4.25
C PRO A 315 -9.21 33.26 3.98
N HIS A 316 -8.73 32.34 3.14
CA HIS A 316 -9.48 31.14 2.71
C HIS A 316 -10.09 30.34 3.88
N LYS A 317 -9.40 30.29 5.02
CA LYS A 317 -9.86 29.63 6.25
C LYS A 317 -11.18 30.22 6.78
N GLU A 318 -11.34 31.54 6.72
CA GLU A 318 -12.56 32.23 7.18
C GLU A 318 -13.73 32.01 6.21
N VAL A 319 -13.46 32.03 4.90
CA VAL A 319 -14.46 31.70 3.87
C VAL A 319 -14.98 30.28 4.05
N MET A 320 -14.10 29.30 4.33
CA MET A 320 -14.49 27.91 4.59
C MET A 320 -15.26 27.75 5.92
N ALA A 321 -14.91 28.51 6.95
CA ALA A 321 -15.63 28.51 8.22
C ALA A 321 -17.06 29.06 8.06
N ALA A 322 -17.20 30.16 7.32
CA ALA A 322 -18.50 30.78 7.01
C ALA A 322 -19.37 29.88 6.11
N LEU A 323 -18.78 29.21 5.11
CA LEU A 323 -19.47 28.17 4.32
C LEU A 323 -19.97 27.01 5.18
N GLY A 324 -19.15 26.53 6.10
CA GLY A 324 -19.54 25.48 7.05
C GLY A 324 -20.69 25.91 7.94
N GLN A 325 -20.74 27.18 8.33
CA GLN A 325 -21.85 27.75 9.10
C GLN A 325 -23.12 27.86 8.25
N LYS A 326 -23.06 28.46 7.06
CA LYS A 326 -24.21 28.54 6.13
C LYS A 326 -24.79 27.15 5.82
N TYR A 327 -23.94 26.13 5.65
CA TYR A 327 -24.40 24.75 5.45
C TYR A 327 -25.14 24.17 6.66
N ARG A 328 -24.64 24.40 7.88
CA ARG A 328 -25.30 23.93 9.12
C ARG A 328 -26.64 24.62 9.32
N ASP A 329 -26.71 25.91 9.02
CA ASP A 329 -27.93 26.71 9.18
C ASP A 329 -29.01 26.29 8.18
N GLN A 330 -28.67 26.10 6.90
CA GLN A 330 -29.61 25.60 5.90
C GLN A 330 -30.05 24.16 6.18
N LYS A 331 -29.14 23.33 6.73
CA LYS A 331 -29.48 21.96 7.12
C LYS A 331 -30.41 21.94 8.35
N ALA A 332 -30.24 22.85 9.29
CA ALA A 332 -31.10 22.99 10.46
C ALA A 332 -32.49 23.55 10.11
N LYS A 333 -32.57 24.40 9.08
CA LYS A 333 -33.83 24.95 8.54
C LYS A 333 -34.63 23.98 7.67
N GLY A 334 -34.08 22.79 7.37
CA GLY A 334 -34.74 21.80 6.51
C GLY A 334 -34.76 22.17 5.02
N GLU A 335 -34.06 23.24 4.63
CA GLU A 335 -33.98 23.74 3.24
C GLU A 335 -33.11 22.85 2.33
N LEU A 336 -32.35 21.92 2.94
CA LEU A 336 -31.55 20.90 2.25
C LEU A 336 -32.21 19.51 2.40
N SER A 337 -33.22 19.22 1.57
CA SER A 337 -33.71 17.85 1.43
C SER A 337 -32.63 16.96 0.78
N VAL A 338 -32.50 15.72 1.25
CA VAL A 338 -31.58 14.70 0.71
C VAL A 338 -32.01 14.35 -0.71
N ALA A 339 -31.54 15.11 -1.70
CA ALA A 339 -31.72 14.79 -3.10
C ALA A 339 -30.74 13.69 -3.51
N THR A 340 -31.29 12.52 -3.84
CA THR A 340 -30.67 11.56 -4.75
C THR A 340 -30.28 12.30 -6.04
N PRO A 341 -29.04 12.15 -6.57
CA PRO A 341 -28.67 12.85 -7.79
C PRO A 341 -29.51 12.33 -8.96
N PRO A 342 -30.14 13.21 -9.77
CA PRO A 342 -30.81 12.78 -10.99
C PRO A 342 -29.78 12.21 -11.96
N ALA A 343 -30.11 11.08 -12.57
CA ALA A 343 -29.38 10.52 -13.68
C ALA A 343 -29.66 11.37 -14.93
N GLY A 344 -28.64 12.08 -15.42
CA GLY A 344 -28.73 12.89 -16.63
C GLY A 344 -27.42 13.62 -16.87
N VAL A 345 -26.60 13.07 -17.75
CA VAL A 345 -25.39 13.71 -18.28
C VAL A 345 -25.80 14.68 -19.39
N GLU A 346 -25.31 15.91 -19.35
CA GLU A 346 -24.73 16.69 -20.47
C GLU A 346 -24.68 18.18 -20.09
N ASP A 347 -23.58 18.83 -20.47
CA ASP A 347 -23.23 20.24 -20.25
C ASP A 347 -22.92 20.71 -18.82
N MET A 348 -21.64 20.62 -18.39
CA MET A 348 -21.02 21.58 -17.46
C MET A 348 -19.47 21.46 -17.47
N ALA A 349 -18.87 21.40 -18.65
CA ALA A 349 -17.42 21.45 -18.84
C ALA A 349 -17.01 22.79 -19.48
N LYS A 350 -17.00 23.88 -18.69
CA LYS A 350 -16.29 25.13 -19.00
C LYS A 350 -16.12 25.97 -17.73
N ALA A 351 -15.00 25.76 -17.04
CA ALA A 351 -14.33 26.70 -16.13
C ALA A 351 -13.32 25.91 -15.27
N LEU A 352 -12.29 25.37 -15.92
CA LEU A 352 -11.12 24.81 -15.23
C LEU A 352 -9.85 25.13 -16.01
N GLU A 353 -9.74 26.40 -16.39
CA GLU A 353 -8.54 27.04 -16.89
C GLU A 353 -8.49 28.40 -16.18
N VAL A 354 -7.31 28.83 -15.76
CA VAL A 354 -7.07 29.92 -14.77
C VAL A 354 -7.17 29.48 -13.30
N VAL A 355 -6.29 28.57 -12.89
CA VAL A 355 -5.46 28.75 -11.68
C VAL A 355 -4.13 28.00 -11.88
N THR A 356 -3.26 28.52 -12.75
CA THR A 356 -1.81 28.42 -12.55
C THR A 356 -1.45 29.57 -11.63
N LEU A 357 -1.06 29.27 -10.38
CA LEU A 357 -0.52 30.26 -9.46
C LEU A 357 0.94 30.49 -9.84
N ASP A 358 1.19 31.65 -10.42
CA ASP A 358 2.51 32.26 -10.43
C ASP A 358 3.00 32.44 -8.99
N SER A 359 4.28 32.09 -8.81
CA SER A 359 5.05 32.34 -7.62
C SER A 359 5.72 33.70 -7.76
N GLU A 360 5.53 34.58 -6.78
CA GLU A 360 6.54 35.54 -6.34
C GLU A 360 6.54 35.56 -4.80
#